data_AF-A0A252F615-F1
#
_entry.id   AF-A0A252F615-F1
#
_cell.length_a   1.000
_cell.length_b   1.000
_cell.length_c   1.000
_cell.angle_alpha   90.00
_cell.angle_beta   90.00
_cell.angle_gamma   90.00
#
_symmetry.space_group_name_H-M   'P 1'
#
loop_
_entity.id
_entity.type
_entity.pdbx_description
1 polymer ?
#
loop_
_entity_poly.entity_id
_entity_poly.type
_entity_poly.pdbx_seq_one_letter_code
_entity_poly.pdbx_strand_id
1 'polypeptide(L)'
;MARLEQLEQFTEEIESKETEVEETDQKLQEANERLSSLESAVNQLSEDQEVSESLESNKQEAEQEKTEVEEKRSQLSEKLQSMQGEMEDLNEINENSASVLSELAEIGEDISASESIIENRRSQISSYQEKIQELLERLQSQG
;
A
#
# COMPACT_ATOMS: atom_id res chain seq x y z
N MET A 1 -15.84 19.48 11.08
CA MET A 1 -16.24 18.05 11.00
C MET A 1 -15.64 17.37 9.77
N ALA A 2 -15.82 17.88 8.55
CA ALA A 2 -15.38 17.22 7.30
C ALA A 2 -13.93 16.66 7.26
N ARG A 3 -12.93 17.31 7.85
CA ARG A 3 -11.53 16.82 7.78
C ARG A 3 -11.17 15.68 8.74
N LEU A 4 -11.84 15.61 9.89
CA LEU A 4 -11.63 14.48 10.81
C LEU A 4 -12.24 13.21 10.20
N GLU A 5 -13.41 13.36 9.59
CA GLU A 5 -14.07 12.30 8.83
C GLU A 5 -13.22 11.82 7.64
N GLN A 6 -12.52 12.72 6.93
CA GLN A 6 -11.55 12.34 5.89
C GLN A 6 -10.38 11.52 6.46
N LEU A 7 -9.81 11.93 7.59
CA LEU A 7 -8.69 11.20 8.22
C LEU A 7 -9.12 9.86 8.82
N GLU A 8 -10.37 9.75 9.27
CA GLU A 8 -10.97 8.48 9.70
C GLU A 8 -11.14 7.53 8.50
N GLN A 9 -11.63 8.02 7.35
CA GLN A 9 -11.70 7.24 6.11
C GLN A 9 -10.32 6.76 5.65
N PHE A 10 -9.29 7.61 5.75
CA PHE A 10 -7.91 7.21 5.45
C PHE A 10 -7.40 6.09 6.37
N THR A 11 -7.88 6.02 7.61
CA THR A 11 -7.52 4.94 8.53
C THR A 11 -7.99 3.61 7.96
N GLU A 12 -9.28 3.54 7.62
CA GLU A 12 -9.90 2.34 7.06
C GLU A 12 -9.28 1.96 5.71
N GLU A 13 -9.00 2.95 4.85
CA GLU A 13 -8.35 2.69 3.56
C GLU A 13 -6.92 2.15 3.72
N ILE A 14 -6.11 2.72 4.62
CA ILE A 14 -4.73 2.27 4.85
C ILE A 14 -4.71 0.86 5.44
N GLU A 15 -5.57 0.56 6.42
CA GLU A 15 -5.68 -0.78 7.00
C GLU A 15 -6.12 -1.83 5.96
N SER A 16 -7.07 -1.48 5.09
CA SER A 16 -7.48 -2.33 3.98
C SER A 16 -6.31 -2.57 3.03
N LYS A 17 -5.55 -1.53 2.69
CA LYS A 17 -4.41 -1.66 1.76
C LYS A 17 -3.26 -2.44 2.36
N GLU A 18 -3.01 -2.33 3.65
CA GLU A 18 -2.04 -3.16 4.35
C GLU A 18 -2.38 -4.65 4.22
N THR A 19 -3.64 -5.00 4.49
CA THR A 19 -4.12 -6.39 4.33
C THR A 19 -3.98 -6.86 2.88
N GLU A 20 -4.35 -6.03 1.91
CA GLU A 20 -4.20 -6.36 0.49
C GLU A 20 -2.75 -6.54 0.06
N VAL A 21 -1.81 -5.75 0.60
CA VAL A 21 -0.37 -5.89 0.34
C VAL A 21 0.14 -7.20 0.93
N GLU A 22 -0.23 -7.53 2.16
CA GLU A 22 0.16 -8.80 2.81
C GLU A 22 -0.33 -10.03 2.05
N GLU A 23 -1.60 -10.06 1.65
CA GLU A 23 -2.15 -11.15 0.85
C GLU A 23 -1.45 -11.29 -0.50
N THR A 24 -1.09 -10.16 -1.12
CA THR A 24 -0.45 -10.14 -2.44
C THR A 24 1.01 -10.59 -2.35
N ASP A 25 1.74 -10.17 -1.30
CA ASP A 25 3.08 -10.68 -0.98
C ASP A 25 3.06 -12.20 -0.81
N GLN A 26 2.12 -12.72 -0.03
CA GLN A 26 2.00 -14.16 0.22
C GLN A 26 1.76 -14.95 -1.08
N LYS A 27 0.82 -14.49 -1.92
CA LYS A 27 0.52 -15.14 -3.21
C LYS A 27 1.72 -15.15 -4.15
N LEU A 28 2.48 -14.04 -4.20
CA LEU A 28 3.68 -13.97 -5.02
C LEU A 28 4.74 -14.99 -4.56
N GLN A 29 4.93 -15.11 -3.25
CA GLN A 29 5.85 -16.09 -2.68
C GLN A 29 5.41 -17.52 -3.04
N GLU A 30 4.14 -17.87 -2.82
CA GLU A 30 3.59 -19.19 -3.13
C GLU A 30 3.72 -19.54 -4.62
N ALA A 31 3.44 -18.60 -5.52
CA ALA A 31 3.59 -18.80 -6.96
C ALA A 31 5.06 -19.05 -7.37
N ASN A 32 6.00 -18.28 -6.80
CA ASN A 32 7.43 -18.48 -7.06
C ASN A 32 7.94 -19.84 -6.56
N GLU A 33 7.53 -20.27 -5.36
CA GLU A 33 7.88 -21.58 -4.81
C GLU A 33 7.31 -22.73 -5.67
N ARG A 34 6.06 -22.57 -6.12
CA ARG A 34 5.40 -23.53 -7.02
C ARG A 34 6.13 -23.61 -8.37
N LEU A 35 6.48 -22.49 -8.97
CA LEU A 35 7.25 -22.43 -10.23
C LEU A 35 8.60 -23.15 -10.10
N SER A 36 9.35 -22.84 -9.05
CA SER A 36 10.65 -23.48 -8.81
C SER A 36 10.53 -25.01 -8.66
N SER A 37 9.49 -25.47 -7.97
CA SER A 37 9.20 -26.90 -7.79
C SER A 37 8.82 -27.57 -9.12
N LEU A 38 7.97 -26.92 -9.92
CA LEU A 38 7.55 -27.41 -11.24
C LEU A 38 8.74 -27.49 -12.21
N GLU A 39 9.59 -26.48 -12.25
CA GLU A 39 10.80 -26.48 -13.08
C GLU A 39 11.74 -27.62 -12.70
N SER A 40 11.93 -27.89 -11.41
CA SER A 40 12.73 -29.04 -10.97
C SER A 40 12.08 -30.37 -11.39
N ALA A 41 10.76 -30.50 -11.27
CA ALA A 41 10.05 -31.73 -11.61
C ALA A 41 10.06 -32.02 -13.12
N VAL A 42 9.82 -31.01 -13.96
CA VAL A 42 9.92 -31.13 -15.44
C VAL A 42 11.31 -31.62 -15.85
N ASN A 43 12.36 -31.04 -15.28
CA ASN A 43 13.74 -31.44 -15.58
C ASN A 43 14.08 -32.87 -15.15
N GLN A 44 13.47 -33.37 -14.06
CA GLN A 44 13.70 -34.74 -13.56
C GLN A 44 12.90 -35.80 -14.32
N LEU A 45 11.73 -35.42 -14.84
CA LEU A 45 10.78 -36.33 -15.49
C LEU A 45 10.80 -36.20 -17.01
N SER A 46 11.86 -35.61 -17.58
CA SER A 46 12.00 -35.36 -19.02
C SER A 46 11.95 -36.62 -19.90
N GLU A 47 12.12 -37.81 -19.32
CA GLU A 47 11.99 -39.10 -20.02
C GLU A 47 10.54 -39.62 -20.07
N ASP A 48 9.65 -39.15 -19.19
CA ASP A 48 8.22 -39.46 -19.18
C ASP A 48 7.44 -38.30 -19.82
N GLN A 49 7.22 -38.43 -21.14
CA GLN A 49 6.68 -37.34 -21.94
C GLN A 49 5.27 -36.91 -21.52
N GLU A 50 4.40 -37.84 -21.13
CA GLU A 50 3.01 -37.53 -20.72
C GLU A 50 3.00 -36.73 -19.40
N VAL A 51 3.84 -37.14 -18.44
CA VAL A 51 3.98 -36.42 -17.17
C VAL A 51 4.67 -35.07 -17.36
N SER A 52 5.68 -35.01 -18.22
CA SER A 52 6.38 -33.75 -18.55
C SER A 52 5.45 -32.74 -19.22
N GLU A 53 4.60 -33.16 -20.15
CA GLU A 53 3.62 -32.28 -20.81
C GLU A 53 2.58 -31.73 -19.81
N SER A 54 2.10 -32.56 -18.87
CA SER A 54 1.20 -32.11 -17.81
C SER A 54 1.86 -31.11 -16.86
N LEU A 55 3.12 -31.32 -16.50
CA LEU A 55 3.86 -30.39 -15.63
C LEU A 55 4.17 -29.07 -16.33
N GLU A 56 4.44 -29.09 -17.64
CA GLU A 56 4.63 -27.86 -18.42
C GLU A 56 3.34 -27.03 -18.48
N SER A 57 2.17 -27.68 -18.60
CA SER A 57 0.87 -26.98 -18.49
C SER A 57 0.72 -26.32 -17.13
N ASN A 58 1.05 -27.03 -16.04
CA ASN A 58 0.99 -26.47 -14.69
C ASN A 58 1.97 -25.30 -14.50
N LYS A 59 3.13 -25.35 -15.17
CA LYS A 59 4.12 -24.27 -15.16
C LYS A 59 3.54 -23.02 -15.81
N GLN A 60 2.95 -23.15 -17.00
CA GLN A 60 2.31 -22.03 -17.69
C GLN A 60 1.18 -21.39 -16.87
N GLU A 61 0.36 -22.20 -16.20
CA GLU A 61 -0.67 -21.69 -15.28
C GLU A 61 -0.06 -20.89 -14.11
N ALA A 62 1.03 -21.39 -13.52
CA ALA A 62 1.71 -20.69 -12.42
C ALA A 62 2.43 -19.40 -12.89
N GLU A 63 2.95 -19.37 -14.12
CA GLU A 63 3.50 -18.14 -14.73
C GLU A 63 2.42 -17.09 -14.96
N GLN A 64 1.23 -17.52 -15.40
CA GLN A 64 0.08 -16.64 -15.55
C GLN A 64 -0.37 -16.09 -14.19
N GLU A 65 -0.50 -16.94 -13.17
CA GLU A 65 -0.85 -16.52 -11.81
C GLU A 65 0.15 -15.50 -11.25
N LYS A 66 1.46 -15.72 -11.46
CA LYS A 66 2.50 -14.77 -11.09
C LYS A 66 2.31 -13.42 -11.79
N THR A 67 2.04 -13.42 -13.09
CA THR A 67 1.81 -12.20 -13.87
C THR A 67 0.60 -11.41 -13.34
N GLU A 68 -0.49 -12.09 -13.01
CA GLU A 68 -1.70 -11.47 -12.44
C GLU A 68 -1.42 -10.85 -11.06
N VAL A 69 -0.63 -11.53 -10.22
CA VAL A 69 -0.21 -11.00 -8.91
C VAL A 69 0.69 -9.78 -9.07
N GLU A 70 1.64 -9.79 -10.01
CA GLU A 70 2.50 -8.65 -10.31
C GLU A 70 1.71 -7.44 -10.84
N GLU A 71 0.70 -7.65 -11.67
CA GLU A 71 -0.20 -6.58 -12.11
C GLU A 71 -0.97 -5.98 -10.94
N LYS A 72 -1.50 -6.81 -10.04
CA LYS A 72 -2.18 -6.34 -8.82
C LYS A 72 -1.24 -5.53 -7.92
N ARG A 73 0.04 -5.91 -7.79
CA ARG A 73 1.04 -5.13 -7.05
C ARG A 73 1.24 -3.75 -7.67
N SER A 74 1.32 -3.67 -9.00
CA SER A 74 1.42 -2.38 -9.71
C SER A 74 0.22 -1.48 -9.40
N GLN A 75 -0.99 -2.02 -9.48
CA GLN A 75 -2.22 -1.29 -9.16
C GLN A 75 -2.27 -0.82 -7.70
N LEU A 76 -1.83 -1.65 -6.75
CA LEU A 76 -1.72 -1.27 -5.34
C LEU A 76 -0.71 -0.14 -5.14
N SER A 77 0.44 -0.20 -5.81
CA SER A 77 1.46 0.85 -5.76
C SER A 77 0.92 2.19 -6.28
N GLU A 78 0.21 2.18 -7.42
CA GLU A 78 -0.41 3.40 -7.97
C GLU A 78 -1.45 4.00 -7.01
N LYS A 79 -2.29 3.17 -6.38
CA LYS A 79 -3.28 3.63 -5.42
C LYS A 79 -2.63 4.22 -4.17
N LEU A 80 -1.59 3.58 -3.62
CA LEU A 80 -0.83 4.10 -2.48
C LEU A 80 -0.13 5.42 -2.81
N GLN A 81 0.41 5.57 -4.01
CA GLN A 81 0.97 6.85 -4.48
C GLN A 81 -0.09 7.95 -4.57
N SER A 82 -1.30 7.64 -5.04
CA SER A 82 -2.43 8.59 -5.03
C SER A 82 -2.76 9.03 -3.60
N MET A 83 -2.86 8.07 -2.68
CA MET A 83 -3.13 8.36 -1.27
C MET A 83 -2.02 9.20 -0.62
N GLN A 84 -0.76 8.99 -1.00
CA GLN A 84 0.36 9.81 -0.55
C GLN A 84 0.18 11.27 -0.96
N GLY A 85 -0.18 11.53 -2.22
CA GLY A 85 -0.46 12.88 -2.72
C GLY A 85 -1.64 13.55 -2.02
N GLU A 86 -2.73 12.80 -1.80
CA GLU A 86 -3.88 13.32 -1.04
C GLU A 86 -3.49 13.68 0.41
N MET A 87 -2.57 12.94 1.03
CA MET A 87 -2.07 13.23 2.37
C MET A 87 -1.17 14.47 2.41
N GLU A 88 -0.38 14.70 1.35
CA GLU A 88 0.40 15.93 1.17
C GLU A 88 -0.51 17.17 1.04
N ASP A 89 -1.57 17.07 0.24
CA ASP A 89 -2.58 18.14 0.11
C ASP A 89 -3.26 18.45 1.45
N LEU A 90 -3.64 17.41 2.20
CA LEU A 90 -4.22 17.56 3.54
C LEU A 90 -3.24 18.23 4.52
N ASN A 91 -1.95 17.91 4.42
CA ASN A 91 -0.93 18.52 5.23
C ASN A 91 -0.78 20.01 4.92
N GLU A 92 -0.66 20.40 3.64
CA GLU A 92 -0.56 21.80 3.23
C GLU A 92 -1.75 22.62 3.74
N ILE A 93 -2.95 22.06 3.60
CA ILE A 93 -4.18 22.69 4.08
C ILE A 93 -4.18 22.83 5.61
N ASN A 94 -3.65 21.84 6.35
CA ASN A 94 -3.55 21.88 7.81
C ASN A 94 -2.54 22.95 8.25
N GLU A 95 -1.39 23.07 7.59
CA GLU A 95 -0.38 24.10 7.84
C GLU A 95 -0.90 25.50 7.53
N ASN A 96 -1.63 25.67 6.43
CA ASN A 96 -2.31 26.94 6.12
C ASN A 96 -3.30 27.33 7.22
N SER A 97 -4.03 26.34 7.77
CA SER A 97 -4.94 26.58 8.90
C SER A 97 -4.17 27.00 10.16
N ALA A 98 -3.01 26.39 10.43
CA ALA A 98 -2.13 26.76 11.54
C ALA A 98 -1.61 28.19 11.42
N SER A 99 -1.22 28.62 10.21
CA SER A 99 -0.76 30.00 9.96
C SER A 99 -1.85 31.03 10.28
N VAL A 100 -3.09 30.79 9.82
CA VAL A 100 -4.22 31.69 10.10
C VAL A 100 -4.53 31.75 11.60
N LEU A 101 -4.45 30.62 12.31
CA LEU A 101 -4.63 30.61 13.76
C LEU A 101 -3.56 31.46 14.47
N SER A 102 -2.30 31.40 14.02
CA SER A 102 -1.23 32.24 14.57
C SER A 102 -1.55 33.74 14.44
N GLU A 103 -2.09 34.18 13.30
CA GLU A 103 -2.52 35.58 13.11
C GLU A 103 -3.68 35.97 14.06
N LEU A 104 -4.61 35.04 14.34
CA LEU A 104 -5.69 35.26 15.29
C LEU A 104 -5.20 35.35 16.75
N ALA A 105 -4.21 34.53 17.12
CA ALA A 105 -3.59 34.60 18.44
C ALA A 105 -2.90 35.96 18.67
N GLU A 106 -2.24 36.51 17.64
CA GLU A 106 -1.57 37.81 17.72
C GLU A 106 -2.52 38.96 18.05
N ILE A 107 -3.79 38.88 17.59
CA ILE A 107 -4.82 39.87 17.93
C ILE A 107 -5.56 39.56 19.24
N GLY A 108 -5.17 38.49 19.93
CA GLY A 108 -5.65 38.13 21.27
C GLY A 108 -6.84 37.18 21.31
N GLU A 109 -7.18 36.51 20.20
CA GLU A 109 -8.20 35.45 20.20
C GLU A 109 -7.71 34.18 20.92
N ASP A 110 -8.61 33.50 21.64
CA ASP A 110 -8.32 32.20 22.25
C ASP A 110 -8.48 31.10 21.19
N ILE A 111 -7.35 30.55 20.76
CA ILE A 111 -7.26 29.51 19.73
C ILE A 111 -6.95 28.12 20.27
N SER A 112 -6.87 27.94 21.59
CA SER A 112 -6.36 26.72 22.23
C SER A 112 -7.04 25.43 21.74
N ALA A 113 -8.36 25.45 21.58
CA ALA A 113 -9.12 24.31 21.05
C ALA A 113 -8.78 24.02 19.58
N SER A 114 -8.55 25.06 18.77
CA SER A 114 -8.20 24.92 17.36
C SER A 114 -6.76 24.44 17.18
N GLU A 115 -5.81 24.91 18.00
CA GLU A 115 -4.43 24.42 18.01
C GLU A 115 -4.36 22.92 18.28
N SER A 116 -5.10 22.45 19.30
CA SER A 116 -5.16 21.01 19.62
C SER A 116 -5.68 20.17 18.44
N ILE A 117 -6.64 20.68 17.68
CA ILE A 117 -7.14 20.02 16.46
C ILE A 117 -6.05 19.97 15.37
N ILE A 118 -5.31 21.05 15.16
CA ILE A 118 -4.22 21.10 14.16
C ILE A 118 -3.11 20.12 14.52
N GLU A 119 -2.70 20.08 15.79
CA GLU A 119 -1.67 19.15 16.26
C GLU A 119 -2.11 17.69 16.11
N ASN A 120 -3.35 17.38 16.47
CA ASN A 120 -3.90 16.04 16.30
C ASN A 120 -3.89 15.61 14.82
N ARG A 121 -4.33 16.49 13.92
CA ARG A 121 -4.29 16.24 12.47
C ARG A 121 -2.87 16.05 11.96
N ARG A 122 -1.93 16.89 12.39
CA ARG A 122 -0.52 16.78 11.99
C ARG A 122 0.07 15.43 12.38
N SER A 123 -0.27 14.94 13.59
CA SER A 123 0.15 13.62 14.04
C SER A 123 -0.46 12.49 13.20
N GLN A 124 -1.75 12.56 12.87
CA GLN A 124 -2.42 11.56 12.04
C GLN A 124 -1.85 11.52 10.61
N ILE A 125 -1.73 12.69 9.99
CA ILE A 125 -1.15 12.87 8.66
C ILE A 125 0.25 12.26 8.60
N SER A 126 1.12 12.60 9.57
CA SER A 126 2.48 12.05 9.64
C SER A 126 2.47 10.52 9.76
N SER A 127 1.61 9.96 10.63
CA SER A 127 1.49 8.51 10.81
C SER A 127 1.04 7.81 9.53
N TYR A 128 0.11 8.41 8.78
CA TYR A 128 -0.39 7.84 7.54
C TYR A 128 0.64 7.93 6.41
N GLN A 129 1.39 9.03 6.33
CA GLN A 129 2.49 9.17 5.37
C GLN A 129 3.56 8.10 5.60
N GLU A 130 3.96 7.89 6.85
CA GLU A 130 4.92 6.83 7.22
C GLU A 130 4.38 5.44 6.82
N LYS A 131 3.10 5.16 7.11
CA LYS A 131 2.52 3.86 6.79
C LYS A 131 2.40 3.61 5.29
N ILE A 132 1.96 4.61 4.53
CA ILE A 132 1.88 4.53 3.06
C ILE A 132 3.28 4.30 2.47
N GLN A 133 4.30 4.98 2.99
CA GLN A 133 5.68 4.80 2.55
C GLN A 133 6.18 3.38 2.85
N GLU A 134 5.94 2.84 4.05
CA GLU A 134 6.29 1.46 4.40
C GLU A 134 5.67 0.46 3.41
N LEU A 135 4.38 0.61 3.09
CA LEU A 135 3.68 -0.27 2.16
C LEU A 135 4.24 -0.16 0.73
N LEU A 136 4.58 1.05 0.27
CA LEU A 136 5.23 1.25 -1.02
C LEU A 136 6.61 0.60 -1.09
N GLU A 137 7.42 0.73 -0.03
CA GLU A 137 8.74 0.10 0.07
C GLU A 137 8.61 -1.44 0.06
N ARG A 138 7.63 -1.99 0.79
CA ARG A 138 7.32 -3.44 0.75
C ARG A 138 6.99 -3.90 -0.67
N LEU A 139 6.13 -3.17 -1.37
CA LEU A 139 5.75 -3.49 -2.75
C LEU A 139 6.94 -3.46 -3.72
N GLN A 140 7.92 -2.57 -3.49
CA GLN A 140 9.13 -2.46 -4.31
C GLN A 140 10.22 -3.49 -3.95
N SER A 141 10.28 -3.92 -2.69
CA SER A 141 11.38 -4.76 -2.18
C SER A 141 11.30 -6.26 -2.56
N GLN A 142 10.13 -6.75 -2.97
CA GLN A 142 9.91 -8.15 -3.35
C GLN A 142 9.81 -8.39 -4.87
N GLY A 143 10.23 -7.41 -5.68
CA GLY A 143 10.38 -7.55 -7.14
C GLY A 143 11.73 -8.12 -7.54
#